data_AF-A0A519X475-F1
#
_entry.id   AF-A0A519X475-F1
#
_cell.length_a   1.000
_cell.length_b   1.000
_cell.length_c   1.000
_cell.angle_alpha   90.00
_cell.angle_beta   90.00
_cell.angle_gamma   90.00
#
_symmetry.space_group_name_H-M   'P 1'
#
loop_
_entity.id
_entity.type
_entity.pdbx_description
1 polymer ?
#
loop_
_entity_poly.entity_id
_entity_poly.type
_entity_poly.pdbx_seq_one_letter_code
_entity_poly.pdbx_strand_id
1 'polypeptide(L)'
;QHAIITYLNNPSAASCTDLKLSRALKKYDKQGNSIRLEELPDSSIFTIQDGRRFKKGERLRKRFRCTNLDNGNIYLFNPLAEVFPSELAT
;
A
#
# COMPACT_ATOMS: atom_id res chain seq x y z
N GLN A 1 -20.65 34.38 -6.61
CA GLN A 1 -20.73 33.16 -5.77
C GLN A 1 -19.32 32.90 -5.22
N HIS A 2 -19.16 33.09 -3.91
CA HIS A 2 -17.92 32.92 -3.16
C HIS A 2 -18.24 32.19 -1.86
N ALA A 3 -17.22 31.51 -1.33
CA ALA A 3 -17.07 30.98 0.03
C ALA A 3 -17.29 29.45 0.20
N ILE A 4 -16.15 28.76 0.17
CA ILE A 4 -15.85 27.50 0.83
C ILE A 4 -16.08 27.71 2.34
N ILE A 5 -17.00 26.94 2.92
CA ILE A 5 -17.21 26.88 4.37
C ILE A 5 -16.74 25.52 4.86
N THR A 6 -15.54 25.57 5.42
CA THR A 6 -14.96 24.67 6.42
C THR A 6 -15.97 24.28 7.49
N TYR A 7 -16.13 22.98 7.77
CA TYR A 7 -16.47 22.55 9.12
C TYR A 7 -15.86 21.17 9.43
N LEU A 8 -14.61 21.25 9.92
CA LEU A 8 -14.04 20.28 10.85
C LEU A 8 -14.92 20.24 12.10
N ASN A 9 -15.55 19.11 12.37
CA ASN A 9 -16.13 18.81 13.69
C ASN A 9 -15.68 17.41 14.16
N ASN A 10 -14.61 17.46 14.96
CA ASN A 10 -14.18 16.53 16.01
C ASN A 10 -15.35 16.01 16.91
N PRO A 11 -15.13 15.07 17.84
CA PRO A 11 -14.89 13.62 17.72
C PRO A 11 -15.90 12.86 18.63
N SER A 12 -15.68 11.56 18.89
CA SER A 12 -16.32 10.73 19.92
C SER A 12 -17.67 10.05 19.59
N ALA A 13 -17.60 8.75 19.34
CA ALA A 13 -18.54 7.77 19.85
C ALA A 13 -17.84 6.40 19.87
N ALA A 14 -17.09 6.13 20.93
CA ALA A 14 -16.78 4.76 21.29
C ALA A 14 -18.10 4.09 21.72
N SER A 15 -18.52 3.03 21.04
CA SER A 15 -19.44 2.07 21.63
C SER A 15 -19.29 0.70 20.97
N CYS A 16 -18.74 -0.21 21.75
CA CYS A 16 -18.44 -1.60 21.46
C CYS A 16 -19.67 -2.42 21.06
N THR A 17 -19.63 -3.10 19.92
CA THR A 17 -20.33 -4.39 19.65
C THR A 17 -19.75 -4.88 18.32
N ASP A 18 -19.14 -6.05 18.12
CA ASP A 18 -19.16 -7.31 18.84
C ASP A 18 -17.90 -8.09 18.43
N LEU A 19 -17.22 -8.66 19.42
CA LEU A 19 -16.00 -9.46 19.26
C LEU A 19 -16.38 -10.91 18.94
N LYS A 20 -16.84 -11.17 17.71
CA LYS A 20 -16.92 -12.52 17.14
C LYS A 20 -16.11 -12.56 15.85
N LEU A 21 -14.82 -12.88 15.97
CA LEU A 21 -14.36 -14.21 15.58
C LEU A 21 -14.54 -14.42 14.06
N SER A 22 -13.67 -13.81 13.27
CA SER A 22 -12.45 -14.45 12.76
C SER A 22 -12.66 -15.33 11.53
N ARG A 23 -11.87 -15.02 10.51
CA ARG A 23 -11.11 -16.00 9.69
C ARG A 23 -11.93 -16.89 8.76
N ALA A 24 -12.36 -16.33 7.64
CA ALA A 24 -12.41 -17.07 6.38
C ALA A 24 -12.70 -16.12 5.20
N LEU A 25 -11.75 -15.97 4.28
CA LEU A 25 -12.08 -15.95 2.86
C LEU A 25 -13.06 -14.87 2.34
N LYS A 26 -12.63 -13.62 2.28
CA LYS A 26 -12.96 -12.70 1.16
C LYS A 26 -11.75 -11.78 0.98
N LYS A 27 -10.60 -12.25 0.47
CA LYS A 27 -10.37 -12.52 -0.97
C LYS A 27 -11.08 -11.48 -1.81
N TYR A 28 -10.31 -10.61 -2.49
CA TYR A 28 -10.72 -9.72 -3.58
C TYR A 28 -10.97 -8.22 -3.32
N ASP A 29 -10.25 -7.56 -2.41
CA ASP A 29 -9.94 -6.12 -2.64
C ASP A 29 -8.80 -5.95 -3.66
N LYS A 30 -8.86 -6.71 -4.76
CA LYS A 30 -8.02 -6.53 -5.94
C LYS A 30 -8.58 -5.36 -6.73
N GLN A 31 -8.47 -4.14 -6.21
CA GLN A 31 -8.61 -2.90 -6.97
C GLN A 31 -8.20 -1.67 -6.13
N GLY A 32 -7.16 -1.82 -5.30
CA GLY A 32 -6.46 -0.63 -4.80
C GLY A 32 -5.92 0.15 -6.00
N ASN A 33 -6.15 1.47 -6.04
CA ASN A 33 -5.62 2.33 -7.09
C ASN A 33 -4.13 2.02 -7.29
N SER A 34 -3.72 1.71 -8.51
CA SER A 34 -2.29 1.57 -8.81
C SER A 34 -1.63 2.93 -8.61
N ILE A 35 -0.48 2.91 -7.96
CA ILE A 35 0.36 4.10 -7.75
C ILE A 35 1.73 3.85 -8.37
N ARG A 36 2.51 4.92 -8.52
CA ARG A 36 3.89 4.79 -8.99
C ARG A 36 4.78 4.31 -7.84
N LEU A 37 5.71 3.41 -8.15
CA LEU A 37 6.67 2.90 -7.17
C LEU A 37 7.48 4.02 -6.48
N GLU A 38 7.74 5.12 -7.18
CA GLU A 38 8.45 6.26 -6.58
C GLU A 38 7.68 6.97 -5.46
N GLU A 39 6.34 6.96 -5.52
CA GLU A 39 5.45 7.59 -4.54
C GLU A 39 5.36 6.80 -3.22
N LEU A 40 5.69 5.51 -3.27
CA LEU A 40 5.72 4.67 -2.08
C LEU A 40 6.83 5.09 -1.10
N PRO A 41 6.62 4.99 0.22
CA PRO A 41 7.69 5.13 1.18
C PRO A 41 8.76 4.04 1.02
N ASP A 42 10.00 4.32 1.40
CA ASP A 42 11.03 3.27 1.45
C ASP A 42 10.63 2.18 2.46
N SER A 43 11.06 0.94 2.20
CA SER A 43 10.65 -0.25 2.96
C SER A 43 9.16 -0.62 2.88
N SER A 44 8.33 0.10 2.11
CA SER A 44 6.93 -0.30 1.88
C SER A 44 6.83 -1.63 1.13
N ILE A 45 5.80 -2.41 1.42
CA ILE A 45 5.48 -3.63 0.69
C ILE A 45 4.47 -3.30 -0.39
N PHE A 46 4.71 -3.82 -1.60
CA PHE A 46 3.82 -3.65 -2.74
C PHE A 46 3.70 -4.95 -3.52
N THR A 47 2.62 -5.07 -4.28
CA THR A 47 2.39 -6.14 -5.24
C THR A 47 2.41 -5.61 -6.66
N ILE A 48 2.77 -6.47 -7.59
CA ILE A 48 2.62 -6.23 -9.04
C ILE A 48 1.40 -6.97 -9.57
N GLN A 49 1.03 -6.73 -10.82
CA GLN A 49 -0.11 -7.41 -11.47
C GLN A 49 -0.04 -8.94 -11.41
N ASP A 50 1.17 -9.51 -11.44
CA ASP A 50 1.40 -10.96 -11.30
C ASP A 50 1.06 -11.51 -9.90
N GLY A 51 0.77 -10.65 -8.93
CA GLY A 51 0.48 -11.02 -7.54
C GLY A 51 1.70 -11.29 -6.67
N ARG A 52 2.92 -11.20 -7.22
CA ARG A 52 4.18 -11.28 -6.46
C ARG A 52 4.34 -10.08 -5.55
N ARG A 53 4.89 -10.31 -4.35
CA ARG A 53 5.12 -9.28 -3.32
C ARG A 53 6.57 -8.84 -3.28
N PHE A 54 6.78 -7.54 -3.19
CA PHE A 54 8.10 -6.94 -3.12
C PHE A 54 8.15 -5.92 -1.99
N LYS A 55 9.32 -5.79 -1.38
CA LYS A 55 9.66 -4.70 -0.49
C LYS A 55 10.45 -3.66 -1.25
N LYS A 56 9.99 -2.40 -1.27
CA LYS A 56 10.73 -1.27 -1.83
C LYS A 56 12.01 -1.07 -1.00
N GLY A 57 13.15 -1.04 -1.66
CA GLY A 57 14.41 -0.68 -1.05
C GLY A 57 14.96 0.61 -1.67
N GLU A 58 16.27 0.78 -1.56
CA GLU A 58 16.98 1.98 -2.00
C GLU A 58 16.85 2.28 -3.50
N ARG A 59 16.96 3.57 -3.85
CA ARG A 59 17.07 4.02 -5.24
C ARG A 59 18.51 3.90 -5.72
N LEU A 60 18.76 2.97 -6.63
CA LEU A 60 20.03 2.83 -7.35
C LEU A 60 20.02 3.62 -8.65
N ARG A 61 20.68 4.78 -8.66
CA ARG A 61 20.74 5.72 -9.80
C ARG A 61 19.32 6.13 -10.25
N LYS A 62 18.75 5.40 -11.21
CA LYS A 62 17.42 5.62 -11.81
C LYS A 62 16.42 4.49 -11.53
N ARG A 63 16.78 3.43 -10.82
CA ARG A 63 15.93 2.26 -10.56
C ARG A 63 15.81 2.01 -9.05
N PHE A 64 14.71 1.44 -8.60
CA PHE A 64 14.57 1.02 -7.20
C PHE A 64 15.00 -0.43 -7.05
N ARG A 65 15.82 -0.71 -6.05
CA ARG A 65 16.19 -2.06 -5.66
C ARG A 65 15.10 -2.61 -4.76
N CYS A 66 14.29 -3.52 -5.27
CA CYS A 66 13.22 -4.15 -4.50
C CYS A 66 13.52 -5.61 -4.26
N THR A 67 13.21 -6.10 -3.06
CA THR A 67 13.43 -7.51 -2.70
C THR A 67 12.11 -8.24 -2.79
N ASN A 68 12.06 -9.33 -3.55
CA ASN A 68 10.90 -10.19 -3.60
C ASN A 68 10.77 -10.93 -2.26
N LEU A 69 9.61 -10.84 -1.63
CA LEU A 69 9.35 -11.43 -0.32
C LEU A 69 9.10 -12.94 -0.37
N ASP A 70 8.79 -13.47 -1.55
CA ASP A 70 8.49 -14.90 -1.71
C ASP A 70 9.78 -15.73 -1.89
N ASN A 71 10.84 -15.17 -2.49
CA ASN A 71 12.09 -15.89 -2.77
C ASN A 71 13.38 -15.17 -2.31
N GLY A 72 13.29 -13.93 -1.80
CA GLY A 72 14.45 -13.15 -1.36
C GLY A 72 15.30 -12.55 -2.50
N ASN A 73 14.93 -12.76 -3.76
CA ASN A 73 15.69 -12.24 -4.89
C ASN A 73 15.50 -10.73 -5.06
N ILE A 74 16.55 -10.07 -5.54
CA ILE A 74 16.57 -8.63 -5.76
C ILE A 74 16.21 -8.32 -7.21
N TYR A 75 15.34 -7.33 -7.40
CA TYR A 75 14.88 -6.86 -8.70
C TYR A 75 15.02 -5.35 -8.79
N LEU A 76 15.31 -4.85 -9.99
CA LEU A 76 15.44 -3.42 -10.26
C LEU A 76 14.19 -2.90 -10.97
N PHE A 77 13.37 -2.14 -10.26
CA PHE A 77 12.13 -1.60 -10.78
C PHE A 77 12.30 -0.19 -11.35
N ASN A 78 11.49 0.12 -12.36
CA ASN A 78 11.33 1.50 -12.86
C ASN A 78 10.62 2.35 -11.77
N PRO A 79 11.07 3.58 -11.46
CA PRO A 79 10.33 4.52 -10.61
C PRO A 79 8.86 4.71 -11.03
N LEU A 80 8.60 4.69 -12.34
CA LEU A 80 7.26 4.84 -12.91
C LEU A 80 6.48 3.53 -13.00
N ALA A 81 6.98 2.43 -12.43
CA ALA A 81 6.25 1.17 -12.44
C ALA A 81 4.97 1.30 -11.63
N GLU A 82 3.86 0.88 -12.23
CA GLU A 82 2.58 0.77 -11.54
C GLU A 82 2.60 -0.42 -10.58
N VAL A 83 2.31 -0.13 -9.33
CA VAL A 83 2.32 -1.09 -8.23
C VAL A 83 1.10 -0.90 -7.35
N PHE A 84 0.72 -1.97 -6.66
CA PHE A 84 -0.38 -1.98 -5.72
C PHE A 84 0.19 -1.92 -4.31
N PRO A 85 -0.05 -0.84 -3.54
CA PRO A 85 0.42 -0.75 -2.17
C PRO A 85 -0.26 -1.81 -1.31
N SER A 86 0.49 -2.49 -0.46
CA SER A 86 -0.06 -3.35 0.59
C SER A 86 0.06 -2.60 1.92
N GLU A 87 -1.06 -2.38 2.61
CA GLU A 87 -1.14 -1.68 3.89
C GLU A 87 -0.46 -2.46 5.04
N LEU A 88 0.87 -2.56 5.03
CA LEU A 88 1.63 -3.09 6.17
C LEU A 88 2.99 -2.40 6.26
N ALA A 89 2.99 -1.23 6.90
CA ALA A 89 4.20 -0.65 7.49
C ALA A 89 3.80 0.29 8.64
N THR A 90 3.36 -0.30 9.76
CA THR A 90 3.37 0.34 11.08
C THR A 90 4.23 -0.52 11.99
#